data_AF-A0A1Y3SSP8-F1
#
_entry.id   AF-A0A1Y3SSP8-F1
#
_cell.length_a   1.000
_cell.length_b   1.000
_cell.length_c   1.000
_cell.angle_alpha   90.00
_cell.angle_beta   90.00
_cell.angle_gamma   90.00
#
_symmetry.space_group_name_H-M   'P 1'
#
loop_
_entity.id
_entity.type
_entity.pdbx_description
1 polymer ?
#
loop_
_entity_poly.entity_id
_entity_poly.type
_entity_poly.pdbx_seq_one_letter_code
_entity_poly.pdbx_strand_id
1 'polypeptide(L)'
;MADAIPRLLLKAEDKNFWSVILHHADGKTTTLPCATPAEHLIAASEIDYRPYRREIQTLREQHSFFESCFEVSLDDFEDFVAEALLLPSMLQEIDPVGYFVLAQLLDQSLRQEDDGSASFLLRAANQLLQILEEPVRAQVYLRNVLEIACDGMERATQQERFQRLIGTYPELQSLCDPALLPDGPSKGQVYSANSLISLLGLELALYFQQDKQRIARCDYCWLYFIPKTRKETHYCDRKTDGFPCKQRGSRFKRNLDAEQDEALLACKRLRDRMYARMLRYTIALPENRQDLICVDYMEYDAWSENARLARMEYLDGKLTGEEFLRKIDTMHDLEDYTVDEVQAPPANTPWQRMVAGDMGFDPETHYPEAVMQLDLGTDDPQWQTCSADDLRRRDQEGHQSLREKYATK
;
A
#
# COMPACT_ATOMS: atom_id res chain seq x y z
N MET A 1 4.27 -19.23 -43.58
CA MET A 1 3.50 -18.02 -43.21
C MET A 1 4.48 -17.14 -42.47
N ALA A 2 4.53 -15.84 -42.73
CA ALA A 2 5.45 -14.97 -41.98
C ALA A 2 5.00 -15.00 -40.52
N ASP A 3 5.85 -15.50 -39.60
CA ASP A 3 5.56 -15.49 -38.17
C ASP A 3 5.28 -14.05 -37.75
N ALA A 4 4.05 -13.78 -37.33
CA ALA A 4 3.69 -12.45 -36.87
C ALA A 4 4.45 -12.18 -35.57
N ILE A 5 5.14 -11.04 -35.50
CA ILE A 5 5.81 -10.63 -34.26
C ILE A 5 4.72 -10.32 -33.24
N PRO A 6 4.71 -10.98 -32.06
CA PRO A 6 3.70 -10.71 -31.06
C PRO A 6 3.90 -9.30 -30.50
N ARG A 7 2.80 -8.60 -30.19
CA ARG A 7 2.83 -7.17 -29.81
C ARG A 7 1.87 -6.88 -28.66
N LEU A 8 2.37 -6.12 -27.69
CA LEU A 8 1.57 -5.51 -26.63
C LEU A 8 1.22 -4.09 -27.06
N LEU A 9 -0.06 -3.81 -27.28
CA LEU A 9 -0.53 -2.52 -27.74
C LEU A 9 -1.50 -1.89 -26.75
N LEU A 10 -1.50 -0.56 -26.67
CA LEU A 10 -2.51 0.23 -25.97
C LEU A 10 -3.27 1.08 -26.98
N LYS A 11 -4.58 0.86 -27.09
CA LYS A 11 -5.43 1.52 -28.08
C LYS A 11 -6.48 2.42 -27.44
N ALA A 12 -6.60 3.64 -27.94
CA ALA A 12 -7.68 4.56 -27.58
C ALA A 12 -9.01 4.09 -28.20
N GLU A 13 -9.96 3.68 -27.37
CA GLU A 13 -11.34 3.42 -27.81
C GLU A 13 -12.18 4.70 -27.82
N ASP A 14 -11.89 5.61 -26.91
CA ASP A 14 -12.44 6.97 -26.82
C ASP A 14 -11.41 7.91 -26.15
N LYS A 15 -11.76 9.19 -25.95
CA LYS A 15 -10.87 10.23 -25.39
C LYS A 15 -10.24 9.90 -24.04
N ASN A 16 -10.81 8.99 -23.24
CA ASN A 16 -10.24 8.60 -21.95
C ASN A 16 -10.20 7.09 -21.72
N PHE A 17 -10.74 6.29 -22.65
CA PHE A 17 -10.89 4.85 -22.47
C PHE A 17 -9.92 4.14 -23.40
N TRP A 18 -9.15 3.24 -22.81
CA TRP A 18 -8.07 2.53 -23.45
C TRP A 18 -8.27 1.03 -23.29
N SER A 19 -7.95 0.29 -24.33
CA SER A 19 -7.92 -1.17 -24.30
C SER A 19 -6.50 -1.65 -24.53
N VAL A 20 -6.04 -2.57 -23.69
CA VAL A 20 -4.83 -3.34 -23.96
C VAL A 20 -5.16 -4.42 -24.98
N ILE A 21 -4.33 -4.51 -26.02
CA ILE A 21 -4.47 -5.49 -27.09
C ILE A 21 -3.22 -6.37 -27.11
N LEU A 22 -3.46 -7.69 -27.05
CA LEU A 22 -2.45 -8.73 -27.09
C LEU A 22 -2.50 -9.37 -28.48
N HIS A 23 -1.52 -9.05 -29.32
CA HIS A 23 -1.33 -9.71 -30.62
C HIS A 23 -0.39 -10.89 -30.45
N HIS A 24 -0.90 -12.09 -30.70
CA HIS A 24 -0.16 -13.35 -30.56
C HIS A 24 0.58 -13.70 -31.86
N ALA A 25 1.60 -14.53 -31.75
CA ALA A 25 2.43 -14.93 -32.90
C ALA A 25 1.65 -15.75 -33.94
N ASP A 26 0.60 -16.46 -33.52
CA ASP A 26 -0.33 -17.21 -34.38
C ASP A 26 -1.33 -16.31 -35.13
N GLY A 27 -1.25 -14.98 -34.96
CA GLY A 27 -2.14 -14.00 -35.56
C GLY A 27 -3.43 -13.77 -34.77
N LYS A 28 -3.67 -14.49 -33.67
CA LYS A 28 -4.80 -14.24 -32.77
C LYS A 28 -4.63 -12.89 -32.08
N THR A 29 -5.74 -12.21 -31.86
CA THR A 29 -5.77 -10.93 -31.13
C THR A 29 -6.74 -11.04 -29.98
N THR A 30 -6.29 -10.71 -28.77
CA THR A 30 -7.14 -10.59 -27.57
C THR A 30 -7.23 -9.13 -27.19
N THR A 31 -8.44 -8.60 -27.01
CA THR A 31 -8.68 -7.23 -26.53
C THR A 31 -9.23 -7.30 -25.12
N LEU A 32 -8.53 -6.68 -24.18
CA LEU A 32 -8.98 -6.59 -22.78
C LEU A 32 -10.07 -5.51 -22.64
N PRO A 33 -10.92 -5.58 -21.59
CA PRO A 33 -11.95 -4.57 -21.34
C PRO A 33 -11.36 -3.17 -21.28
N CYS A 34 -12.04 -2.20 -21.91
CA CYS A 34 -11.57 -0.83 -21.88
C CYS A 34 -11.73 -0.22 -20.48
N ALA A 35 -10.72 0.51 -20.02
CA ALA A 35 -10.78 1.30 -18.81
C ALA A 35 -10.02 2.61 -18.96
N THR A 36 -10.11 3.46 -17.94
CA THR A 36 -9.30 4.68 -17.86
C THR A 36 -7.88 4.34 -17.38
N PRO A 37 -6.86 5.19 -17.67
CA PRO A 37 -5.50 4.93 -17.22
C PRO A 37 -5.40 4.79 -15.69
N ALA A 38 -6.17 5.59 -14.95
CA ALA A 38 -6.25 5.48 -13.49
C ALA A 38 -6.79 4.11 -13.02
N GLU A 39 -7.77 3.55 -13.73
CA GLU A 39 -8.32 2.22 -13.42
C GLU A 39 -7.31 1.11 -13.74
N HIS A 40 -6.59 1.20 -14.87
CA HIS A 40 -5.52 0.25 -15.20
C HIS A 40 -4.40 0.25 -14.15
N LEU A 41 -3.92 1.44 -13.75
CA LEU A 41 -2.86 1.57 -12.74
C LEU A 41 -3.30 1.00 -11.38
N ILE A 42 -4.54 1.27 -10.95
CA ILE A 42 -5.06 0.69 -9.71
C ILE A 42 -5.18 -0.83 -9.83
N ALA A 43 -5.77 -1.34 -10.92
CA ALA A 43 -5.94 -2.78 -11.13
C ALA A 43 -4.59 -3.52 -11.10
N ALA A 44 -3.59 -3.03 -11.84
CA ALA A 44 -2.24 -3.60 -11.86
C ALA A 44 -1.57 -3.58 -10.47
N SER A 45 -1.78 -2.52 -9.69
CA SER A 45 -1.23 -2.41 -8.33
C SER A 45 -1.86 -3.39 -7.33
N GLU A 46 -3.07 -3.89 -7.61
CA GLU A 46 -3.88 -4.69 -6.69
C GLU A 46 -3.90 -6.20 -7.02
N ILE A 47 -3.21 -6.64 -8.08
CA ILE A 47 -3.09 -8.06 -8.42
C ILE A 47 -2.45 -8.84 -7.25
N ASP A 48 -3.05 -9.97 -6.89
CA ASP A 48 -2.55 -10.82 -5.82
C ASP A 48 -1.53 -11.84 -6.34
N TYR A 49 -0.25 -11.46 -6.37
CA TYR A 49 0.84 -12.36 -6.75
C TYR A 49 1.33 -13.25 -5.60
N ARG A 50 0.73 -13.25 -4.40
CA ARG A 50 1.26 -14.05 -3.28
C ARG A 50 1.36 -15.54 -3.59
N PRO A 51 0.34 -16.19 -4.22
CA PRO A 51 0.48 -17.59 -4.62
C PRO A 51 1.59 -17.79 -5.65
N TYR A 52 1.66 -16.91 -6.66
CA TYR A 52 2.66 -16.99 -7.73
C TYR A 52 4.10 -16.81 -7.23
N ARG A 53 4.32 -15.82 -6.35
CA ARG A 53 5.61 -15.58 -5.68
C ARG A 53 6.07 -16.80 -4.89
N ARG A 54 5.15 -17.48 -4.19
CA ARG A 54 5.47 -18.69 -3.43
C ARG A 54 5.97 -19.80 -4.35
N GLU A 55 5.32 -20.03 -5.48
CA GLU A 55 5.76 -21.07 -6.42
C GLU A 55 7.12 -20.75 -7.06
N ILE A 56 7.39 -19.47 -7.40
CA ILE A 56 8.73 -19.04 -7.85
C ILE A 56 9.78 -19.28 -6.76
N GLN A 57 9.46 -18.94 -5.50
CA GLN A 57 10.36 -19.15 -4.37
C GLN A 57 10.64 -20.63 -4.14
N THR A 58 9.60 -21.48 -4.16
CA THR A 58 9.73 -22.94 -4.10
C THR A 58 10.65 -23.45 -5.21
N LEU A 59 10.43 -23.01 -6.45
CA LEU A 59 11.26 -23.40 -7.60
C LEU A 59 12.73 -22.97 -7.43
N ARG A 60 12.98 -21.79 -6.85
CA ARG A 60 14.33 -21.28 -6.58
C ARG A 60 15.04 -22.02 -5.45
N GLU A 61 14.33 -22.36 -4.39
CA GLU A 61 14.93 -22.85 -3.12
C GLU A 61 14.94 -24.36 -2.99
N GLN A 62 14.00 -25.07 -3.63
CA GLN A 62 13.76 -26.50 -3.40
C GLN A 62 14.07 -27.38 -4.62
N HIS A 63 14.25 -26.79 -5.80
CA HIS A 63 14.50 -27.56 -7.02
C HIS A 63 15.92 -28.16 -7.03
N SER A 64 16.05 -29.44 -7.41
CA SER A 64 17.31 -30.20 -7.39
C SER A 64 18.44 -29.49 -8.14
N PHE A 65 18.11 -28.83 -9.25
CA PHE A 65 19.04 -28.03 -10.06
C PHE A 65 19.86 -26.99 -9.26
N PHE A 66 19.31 -26.42 -8.18
CA PHE A 66 20.02 -25.44 -7.34
C PHE A 66 20.70 -26.06 -6.12
N GLU A 67 20.64 -27.38 -5.95
CA GLU A 67 21.40 -28.06 -4.91
C GLU A 67 22.91 -27.90 -5.16
N SER A 68 23.66 -27.73 -4.07
CA SER A 68 25.11 -27.55 -4.14
C SER A 68 25.79 -28.82 -4.64
N CYS A 69 26.20 -28.82 -5.90
CA CYS A 69 26.85 -29.95 -6.57
C CYS A 69 28.14 -29.50 -7.30
N PHE A 70 29.03 -30.46 -7.61
CA PHE A 70 30.27 -30.19 -8.34
C PHE A 70 30.07 -30.06 -9.86
N GLU A 71 29.07 -30.76 -10.41
CA GLU A 71 28.72 -30.74 -11.83
C GLU A 71 27.22 -30.52 -11.96
N VAL A 72 26.85 -29.56 -12.81
CA VAL A 72 25.45 -29.24 -13.09
C VAL A 72 24.89 -30.26 -14.08
N SER A 73 23.80 -30.92 -13.70
CA SER A 73 23.13 -31.93 -14.52
C SER A 73 22.27 -31.28 -15.59
N LEU A 74 22.38 -31.78 -16.83
CA LEU A 74 21.48 -31.38 -17.91
C LEU A 74 20.05 -31.88 -17.67
N ASP A 75 19.90 -33.08 -17.10
CA ASP A 75 18.57 -33.65 -16.80
C ASP A 75 17.84 -32.80 -15.75
N ASP A 76 18.55 -32.35 -14.69
CA ASP A 76 17.97 -31.45 -13.68
C ASP A 76 17.65 -30.07 -14.27
N PHE A 77 18.41 -29.61 -15.26
CA PHE A 77 18.10 -28.37 -15.98
C PHE A 77 16.84 -28.50 -16.82
N GLU A 78 16.69 -29.59 -17.57
CA GLU A 78 15.51 -29.84 -18.40
C GLU A 78 14.24 -29.96 -17.54
N ASP A 79 14.33 -30.62 -16.38
CA ASP A 79 13.25 -30.70 -15.39
C ASP A 79 12.89 -29.30 -14.84
N PHE A 80 13.91 -28.52 -14.44
CA PHE A 80 13.72 -27.13 -14.00
C PHE A 80 13.00 -26.28 -15.07
N VAL A 81 13.41 -26.40 -16.34
CA VAL A 81 12.78 -25.66 -17.44
C VAL A 81 11.32 -26.09 -17.60
N ALA A 82 11.02 -27.39 -17.50
CA ALA A 82 9.66 -27.90 -17.59
C ALA A 82 8.76 -27.32 -16.49
N GLU A 83 9.23 -27.29 -15.24
CA GLU A 83 8.50 -26.68 -14.12
C GLU A 83 8.33 -25.16 -14.30
N ALA A 84 9.40 -24.45 -14.67
CA ALA A 84 9.39 -23.01 -14.90
C ALA A 84 8.35 -22.58 -15.95
N LEU A 85 8.19 -23.36 -17.02
CA LEU A 85 7.24 -23.08 -18.10
C LEU A 85 5.77 -23.27 -17.71
N LEU A 86 5.48 -23.97 -16.62
CA LEU A 86 4.10 -24.15 -16.13
C LEU A 86 3.62 -22.95 -15.31
N LEU A 87 4.53 -22.27 -14.59
CA LEU A 87 4.19 -21.20 -13.65
C LEU A 87 3.38 -20.04 -14.25
N PRO A 88 3.67 -19.52 -15.47
CA PRO A 88 2.90 -18.43 -16.06
C PRO A 88 1.39 -18.70 -16.15
N SER A 89 0.97 -19.97 -16.25
CA SER A 89 -0.46 -20.33 -16.33
C SER A 89 -1.28 -19.84 -15.12
N MET A 90 -0.65 -19.69 -13.95
CA MET A 90 -1.27 -19.13 -12.74
C MET A 90 -1.74 -17.68 -12.93
N LEU A 91 -1.14 -16.95 -13.87
CA LEU A 91 -1.45 -15.55 -14.14
C LEU A 91 -2.54 -15.37 -15.20
N GLN A 92 -2.90 -16.41 -15.95
CA GLN A 92 -3.77 -16.28 -17.13
C GLN A 92 -5.10 -15.57 -16.83
N GLU A 93 -5.69 -15.82 -15.67
CA GLU A 93 -6.97 -15.23 -15.26
C GLU A 93 -6.82 -13.89 -14.53
N ILE A 94 -5.81 -13.76 -13.66
CA ILE A 94 -5.65 -12.59 -12.78
C ILE A 94 -4.81 -11.47 -13.41
N ASP A 95 -3.92 -11.81 -14.34
CA ASP A 95 -3.02 -10.92 -15.05
C ASP A 95 -2.73 -11.44 -16.48
N PRO A 96 -3.70 -11.30 -17.40
CA PRO A 96 -3.53 -11.75 -18.78
C PRO A 96 -2.42 -10.99 -19.53
N VAL A 97 -2.03 -9.79 -19.06
CA VAL A 97 -0.93 -9.01 -19.67
C VAL A 97 0.42 -9.58 -19.26
N GLY A 98 0.63 -9.81 -17.96
CA GLY A 98 1.82 -10.47 -17.44
C GLY A 98 1.99 -11.88 -18.03
N TYR A 99 0.92 -12.68 -18.09
CA TYR A 99 0.95 -13.99 -18.77
C TYR A 99 1.45 -13.90 -20.21
N PHE A 100 0.94 -12.92 -20.98
CA PHE A 100 1.34 -12.72 -22.37
C PHE A 100 2.80 -12.28 -22.52
N VAL A 101 3.27 -11.36 -21.67
CA VAL A 101 4.67 -10.89 -21.70
C VAL A 101 5.62 -12.01 -21.29
N LEU A 102 5.30 -12.77 -20.25
CA LEU A 102 6.10 -13.93 -19.82
C LEU A 102 6.27 -14.95 -20.94
N ALA A 103 5.19 -15.29 -21.65
CA ALA A 103 5.26 -16.23 -22.76
C ALA A 103 6.26 -15.79 -23.84
N GLN A 104 6.34 -14.50 -24.15
CA GLN A 104 7.30 -13.96 -25.11
C GLN A 104 8.73 -14.01 -24.58
N LEU A 105 8.95 -13.56 -23.33
CA LEU A 105 10.28 -13.50 -22.73
C LEU A 105 10.87 -14.91 -22.53
N LEU A 106 10.04 -15.87 -22.12
CA LEU A 106 10.45 -17.27 -21.96
C LEU A 106 10.82 -17.90 -23.30
N ASP A 107 9.98 -17.74 -24.34
CA ASP A 107 10.31 -18.22 -25.70
C ASP A 107 11.59 -17.59 -26.24
N GLN A 108 11.80 -16.29 -26.03
CA GLN A 108 13.04 -15.62 -26.41
C GLN A 108 14.25 -16.19 -25.64
N SER A 109 14.12 -16.40 -24.33
CA SER A 109 15.20 -16.93 -23.49
C SER A 109 15.59 -18.36 -23.87
N LEU A 110 14.62 -19.20 -24.23
CA LEU A 110 14.87 -20.59 -24.63
C LEU A 110 15.54 -20.74 -26.00
N ARG A 111 15.51 -19.69 -26.84
CA ARG A 111 16.20 -19.66 -28.13
C ARG A 111 17.67 -19.24 -28.03
N GLN A 112 18.15 -18.91 -26.83
CA GLN A 112 19.53 -18.56 -26.61
C GLN A 112 20.44 -19.76 -26.91
N GLU A 113 21.45 -19.56 -27.75
CA GLU A 113 22.45 -20.57 -28.05
C GLU A 113 23.40 -20.76 -26.86
N ASP A 114 23.81 -22.01 -26.63
CA ASP A 114 24.84 -22.35 -25.64
C ASP A 114 26.15 -21.64 -26.01
N ASP A 115 26.64 -20.80 -25.10
CA ASP A 115 27.88 -20.03 -25.27
C ASP A 115 29.14 -20.88 -25.03
N GLY A 116 28.97 -22.17 -24.72
CA GLY A 116 30.04 -23.12 -24.42
C GLY A 116 30.67 -22.91 -23.04
N SER A 117 30.12 -22.01 -22.21
CA SER A 117 30.63 -21.78 -20.87
C SER A 117 30.12 -22.84 -19.89
N ALA A 118 30.98 -23.25 -18.95
CA ALA A 118 30.60 -24.18 -17.88
C ALA A 118 29.45 -23.66 -16.98
N SER A 119 29.16 -22.35 -17.06
CA SER A 119 28.10 -21.69 -16.29
C SER A 119 26.82 -21.44 -17.08
N PHE A 120 26.74 -21.85 -18.35
CA PHE A 120 25.61 -21.54 -19.23
C PHE A 120 24.27 -21.95 -18.61
N LEU A 121 24.14 -23.20 -18.17
CA LEU A 121 22.90 -23.72 -17.58
C LEU A 121 22.46 -22.93 -16.33
N LEU A 122 23.40 -22.61 -15.43
CA LEU A 122 23.10 -21.81 -14.23
C LEU A 122 22.64 -20.39 -14.58
N ARG A 123 23.28 -19.77 -15.58
CA ARG A 123 22.89 -18.43 -16.05
C ARG A 123 21.52 -18.48 -16.71
N ALA A 124 21.25 -19.47 -17.55
CA ALA A 124 19.98 -19.67 -18.22
C ALA A 124 18.85 -19.90 -17.20
N ALA A 125 19.07 -20.75 -16.19
CA ALA A 125 18.09 -20.98 -15.13
C ALA A 125 17.80 -19.72 -14.31
N ASN A 126 18.85 -18.98 -13.92
CA ASN A 126 18.67 -17.71 -13.21
C ASN A 126 17.96 -16.66 -14.07
N GLN A 127 18.20 -16.62 -15.38
CA GLN A 127 17.49 -15.75 -16.31
C GLN A 127 16.00 -16.12 -16.41
N LEU A 128 15.66 -17.42 -16.44
CA LEU A 128 14.27 -17.87 -16.41
C LEU A 128 13.57 -17.45 -15.10
N LEU A 129 14.22 -17.60 -13.94
CA LEU A 129 13.70 -17.08 -12.67
C LEU A 129 13.49 -15.56 -12.72
N GLN A 130 14.47 -14.81 -13.25
CA GLN A 130 14.34 -13.36 -13.40
C GLN A 130 13.19 -12.96 -14.34
N ILE A 131 12.93 -13.74 -15.40
CA ILE A 131 11.79 -13.52 -16.30
C ILE A 131 10.48 -13.76 -15.55
N LEU A 132 10.35 -14.87 -14.83
CA LEU A 132 9.16 -15.20 -14.04
C LEU A 132 8.82 -14.12 -13.00
N GLU A 133 9.83 -13.46 -12.43
CA GLU A 133 9.64 -12.37 -11.48
C GLU A 133 9.22 -11.03 -12.13
N GLU A 134 9.20 -10.91 -13.45
CA GLU A 134 8.98 -9.63 -14.14
C GLU A 134 7.63 -8.95 -13.82
N PRO A 135 6.48 -9.65 -13.82
CA PRO A 135 5.20 -9.06 -13.41
C PRO A 135 5.19 -8.59 -11.96
N VAL A 136 5.86 -9.35 -11.10
CA VAL A 136 5.99 -9.03 -9.67
C VAL A 136 6.81 -7.75 -9.48
N ARG A 137 7.97 -7.65 -10.14
CA ARG A 137 8.82 -6.44 -10.09
C ARG A 137 8.09 -5.22 -10.66
N ALA A 138 7.39 -5.38 -11.78
CA ALA A 138 6.59 -4.31 -12.37
C ALA A 138 5.51 -3.79 -11.41
N GLN A 139 4.85 -4.67 -10.67
CA GLN A 139 3.90 -4.28 -9.63
C GLN A 139 4.57 -3.56 -8.47
N VAL A 140 5.72 -4.03 -7.98
CA VAL A 140 6.48 -3.36 -6.90
C VAL A 140 6.82 -1.92 -7.32
N TYR A 141 7.36 -1.75 -8.53
CA TYR A 141 7.68 -0.43 -9.06
C TYR A 141 6.43 0.45 -9.12
N LEU A 142 5.32 -0.07 -9.64
CA LEU A 142 4.06 0.67 -9.70
C LEU A 142 3.56 1.09 -8.31
N ARG A 143 3.62 0.20 -7.31
CA ARG A 143 3.17 0.52 -5.94
C ARG A 143 4.02 1.63 -5.33
N ASN A 144 5.33 1.59 -5.51
CA ASN A 144 6.25 2.62 -5.04
C ASN A 144 6.04 3.95 -5.79
N VAL A 145 5.82 3.91 -7.11
CA VAL A 145 5.44 5.08 -7.92
C VAL A 145 4.13 5.71 -7.44
N LEU A 146 3.09 4.90 -7.19
CA LEU A 146 1.82 5.40 -6.67
C LEU A 146 1.97 5.97 -5.25
N GLU A 147 2.85 5.41 -4.42
CA GLU A 147 3.12 5.93 -3.08
C GLU A 147 3.74 7.34 -3.18
N ILE A 148 4.78 7.51 -4.00
CA ILE A 148 5.43 8.81 -4.19
C ILE A 148 4.49 9.83 -4.85
N ALA A 149 3.80 9.44 -5.93
CA ALA A 149 3.02 10.36 -6.75
C ALA A 149 1.63 10.65 -6.19
N CYS A 150 1.06 9.74 -5.38
CA CYS A 150 -0.34 9.82 -4.99
C CYS A 150 -0.60 9.90 -3.49
N ASP A 151 0.27 9.35 -2.64
CA ASP A 151 0.02 9.33 -1.20
C ASP A 151 0.18 10.72 -0.58
N GLY A 152 -0.83 11.14 0.18
CA GLY A 152 -0.93 12.49 0.76
C GLY A 152 -1.01 13.62 -0.28
N MET A 153 -1.30 13.32 -1.55
CA MET A 153 -1.33 14.28 -2.66
C MET A 153 -2.76 14.66 -3.08
N GLU A 154 -3.76 14.49 -2.22
CA GLU A 154 -5.19 14.64 -2.53
C GLU A 154 -5.55 16.03 -3.11
N ARG A 155 -4.80 17.06 -2.71
CA ARG A 155 -4.96 18.45 -3.16
C ARG A 155 -4.06 18.84 -4.34
N ALA A 156 -3.10 18.00 -4.68
CA ALA A 156 -2.14 18.27 -5.74
C ALA A 156 -2.76 18.08 -7.12
N THR A 157 -2.40 18.97 -8.04
CA THR A 157 -2.61 18.85 -9.47
C THR A 157 -1.79 17.69 -10.05
N GLN A 158 -2.16 17.24 -11.25
CA GLN A 158 -1.40 16.17 -11.92
C GLN A 158 0.02 16.59 -12.26
N GLN A 159 0.24 17.86 -12.58
CA GLN A 159 1.58 18.39 -12.80
C GLN A 159 2.41 18.32 -11.52
N GLU A 160 1.87 18.69 -10.36
CA GLU A 160 2.59 18.59 -9.08
C GLU A 160 2.92 17.14 -8.72
N ARG A 161 2.00 16.19 -9.00
CA ARG A 161 2.24 14.75 -8.80
C ARG A 161 3.34 14.21 -9.70
N PHE A 162 3.31 14.59 -10.98
CA PHE A 162 4.36 14.24 -11.94
C PHE A 162 5.73 14.83 -11.53
N GLN A 163 5.78 16.11 -11.15
CA GLN A 163 7.02 16.74 -10.70
C GLN A 163 7.57 16.11 -9.43
N ARG A 164 6.71 15.73 -8.48
CA ARG A 164 7.12 14.98 -7.29
C ARG A 164 7.71 13.62 -7.68
N LEU A 165 7.05 12.90 -8.59
CA LEU A 165 7.51 11.60 -9.06
C LEU A 165 8.89 11.69 -9.71
N ILE A 166 9.08 12.57 -10.69
CA ILE A 166 10.35 12.72 -11.41
C ILE A 166 11.44 13.33 -10.52
N GLY A 167 11.07 14.15 -9.53
CA GLY A 167 12.01 14.63 -8.51
C GLY A 167 12.57 13.51 -7.64
N THR A 168 11.83 12.41 -7.44
CA THR A 168 12.28 11.23 -6.68
C THR A 168 12.90 10.16 -7.57
N TYR A 169 12.31 9.86 -8.72
CA TYR A 169 12.80 8.87 -9.71
C TYR A 169 13.01 9.53 -11.08
N PRO A 170 14.13 10.23 -11.30
CA PRO A 170 14.41 10.93 -12.56
C PRO A 170 14.42 10.02 -13.79
N GLU A 171 14.79 8.75 -13.62
CA GLU A 171 14.84 7.73 -14.68
C GLU A 171 13.49 7.48 -15.35
N LEU A 172 12.37 7.76 -14.67
CA LEU A 172 11.02 7.57 -15.21
C LEU A 172 10.61 8.65 -16.19
N GLN A 173 11.33 9.77 -16.30
CA GLN A 173 10.94 10.90 -17.15
C GLN A 173 10.74 10.46 -18.61
N SER A 174 11.62 9.61 -19.12
CA SER A 174 11.52 9.10 -20.51
C SER A 174 10.32 8.17 -20.75
N LEU A 175 9.74 7.61 -19.69
CA LEU A 175 8.68 6.62 -19.76
C LEU A 175 7.28 7.22 -19.53
N CYS A 176 7.17 8.23 -18.65
CA CYS A 176 5.88 8.74 -18.19
C CYS A 176 5.66 10.25 -18.37
N ASP A 177 6.52 10.96 -19.11
CA ASP A 177 6.33 12.41 -19.36
C ASP A 177 5.11 12.66 -20.26
N PRO A 178 4.06 13.35 -19.77
CA PRO A 178 2.87 13.65 -20.56
C PRO A 178 3.17 14.54 -21.79
N ALA A 179 4.29 15.28 -21.81
CA ALA A 179 4.69 16.10 -22.96
C ALA A 179 5.16 15.27 -24.16
N LEU A 180 5.49 13.98 -23.97
CA LEU A 180 5.83 13.07 -25.05
C LEU A 180 4.58 12.52 -25.76
N LEU A 181 3.40 12.74 -25.19
CA LEU A 181 2.13 12.37 -25.81
C LEU A 181 1.66 13.47 -26.77
N PRO A 182 1.01 13.12 -27.90
CA PRO A 182 0.37 14.11 -28.75
C PRO A 182 -0.78 14.80 -28.03
N ASP A 183 -1.14 16.00 -28.52
CA ASP A 183 -2.20 16.84 -27.96
C ASP A 183 -3.58 16.15 -28.06
N GLY A 184 -3.96 15.50 -26.96
CA GLY A 184 -5.23 14.81 -26.81
C GLY A 184 -5.31 13.48 -27.55
N PRO A 185 -5.74 12.38 -26.90
CA PRO A 185 -5.85 11.11 -27.58
C PRO A 185 -6.95 11.15 -28.64
N SER A 186 -6.56 10.85 -29.87
CA SER A 186 -7.50 10.67 -30.98
C SER A 186 -8.07 9.25 -30.94
N LYS A 187 -9.39 9.12 -31.18
CA LYS A 187 -10.01 7.79 -31.23
C LYS A 187 -9.30 6.92 -32.27
N GLY A 188 -8.92 5.70 -31.88
CA GLY A 188 -8.19 4.78 -32.73
C GLY A 188 -6.67 4.95 -32.72
N GLN A 189 -6.14 5.86 -31.91
CA GLN A 189 -4.71 5.96 -31.66
C GLN A 189 -4.18 4.69 -30.98
N VAL A 190 -3.02 4.21 -31.41
CA VAL A 190 -2.40 2.98 -30.90
C VAL A 190 -0.96 3.26 -30.54
N TYR A 191 -0.56 2.81 -29.36
CA TYR A 191 0.83 2.78 -28.91
C TYR A 191 1.30 1.34 -28.78
N SER A 192 2.60 1.12 -29.00
CA SER A 192 3.25 -0.15 -28.73
C SER A 192 4.02 -0.05 -27.41
N ALA A 193 3.83 -1.02 -26.54
CA ALA A 193 4.64 -1.21 -25.35
C ALA A 193 5.55 -2.44 -25.57
N ASN A 194 6.80 -2.35 -25.12
CA ASN A 194 7.81 -3.40 -25.32
C ASN A 194 8.08 -4.21 -24.04
N SER A 195 7.48 -3.82 -22.92
CA SER A 195 7.57 -4.47 -21.60
C SER A 195 6.41 -4.03 -20.71
N LEU A 196 6.17 -4.70 -19.58
CA LEU A 196 5.16 -4.26 -18.60
C LEU A 196 5.49 -2.87 -18.06
N ILE A 197 6.76 -2.60 -17.74
CA ILE A 197 7.19 -1.27 -17.27
C ILE A 197 6.89 -0.17 -18.30
N SER A 198 7.12 -0.44 -19.60
CA SER A 198 6.81 0.55 -20.65
C SER A 198 5.30 0.77 -20.80
N LEU A 199 4.47 -0.27 -20.64
CA LEU A 199 3.03 -0.14 -20.63
C LEU A 199 2.57 0.71 -19.44
N LEU A 200 3.08 0.42 -18.23
CA LEU A 200 2.78 1.19 -17.03
C LEU A 200 3.25 2.64 -17.12
N GLY A 201 4.43 2.89 -17.71
CA GLY A 201 4.93 4.24 -17.99
C GLY A 201 4.00 5.02 -18.92
N LEU A 202 3.52 4.38 -19.99
CA LEU A 202 2.55 4.98 -20.91
C LEU A 202 1.21 5.29 -20.22
N GLU A 203 0.70 4.37 -19.40
CA GLU A 203 -0.52 4.59 -18.60
C GLU A 203 -0.34 5.73 -17.59
N LEU A 204 0.84 5.86 -16.98
CA LEU A 204 1.20 6.99 -16.12
C LEU A 204 1.23 8.31 -16.90
N ALA A 205 1.83 8.34 -18.09
CA ALA A 205 1.83 9.54 -18.94
C ALA A 205 0.40 9.99 -19.27
N LEU A 206 -0.46 9.04 -19.66
CA LEU A 206 -1.87 9.30 -19.95
C LEU A 206 -2.63 9.76 -18.69
N TYR A 207 -2.32 9.18 -17.53
CA TYR A 207 -2.86 9.60 -16.25
C TYR A 207 -2.46 11.03 -15.87
N PHE A 208 -1.22 11.43 -16.10
CA PHE A 208 -0.75 12.79 -15.80
C PHE A 208 -1.24 13.83 -16.81
N GLN A 209 -1.51 13.45 -18.06
CA GLN A 209 -2.02 14.34 -19.11
C GLN A 209 -3.47 14.79 -18.85
N GLN A 210 -4.29 13.96 -18.20
CA GLN A 210 -5.71 14.24 -17.95
C GLN A 210 -5.96 14.92 -16.59
N ASP A 211 -7.06 15.66 -16.43
CA ASP A 211 -7.40 16.42 -15.20
C ASP A 211 -8.72 15.94 -14.51
N LYS A 212 -9.27 14.82 -14.96
CA LYS A 212 -10.63 14.33 -14.61
C LYS A 212 -10.62 13.39 -13.41
N GLN A 213 -9.71 12.43 -13.41
CA GLN A 213 -9.56 11.41 -12.37
C GLN A 213 -8.27 11.66 -11.61
N ARG A 214 -8.30 11.34 -10.32
CA ARG A 214 -7.11 11.29 -9.47
C ARG A 214 -7.11 9.97 -8.72
N ILE A 215 -5.93 9.48 -8.41
CA ILE A 215 -5.73 8.32 -7.55
C ILE A 215 -5.47 8.84 -6.13
N ALA A 216 -6.22 8.33 -5.17
CA ALA A 216 -6.06 8.59 -3.74
C ALA A 216 -5.83 7.28 -2.98
N ARG A 217 -5.14 7.34 -1.84
CA ARG A 217 -4.94 6.19 -0.95
C ARG A 217 -6.02 6.20 0.13
N CYS A 218 -6.57 5.03 0.45
CA CYS A 218 -7.55 4.94 1.51
C CYS A 218 -6.89 4.80 2.88
N ASP A 219 -7.15 5.74 3.80
CA ASP A 219 -6.59 5.72 5.16
C ASP A 219 -6.98 4.45 5.94
N TYR A 220 -8.11 3.81 5.60
CA TYR A 220 -8.55 2.57 6.28
C TYR A 220 -7.92 1.32 5.70
N CYS A 221 -8.21 0.98 4.43
CA CYS A 221 -7.77 -0.29 3.85
C CYS A 221 -6.40 -0.22 3.15
N TRP A 222 -5.81 0.97 3.05
CA TRP A 222 -4.52 1.24 2.40
C TRP A 222 -4.47 1.06 0.87
N LEU A 223 -5.59 0.68 0.27
CA LEU A 223 -5.70 0.47 -1.17
C LEU A 223 -6.00 1.77 -1.91
N TYR A 224 -5.60 1.81 -3.18
CA TYR A 224 -5.82 2.95 -4.06
C TYR A 224 -7.24 2.96 -4.62
N PHE A 225 -7.79 4.15 -4.84
CA PHE A 225 -9.11 4.34 -5.42
C PHE A 225 -9.23 5.68 -6.16
N ILE A 226 -10.26 5.79 -7.01
CA ILE A 226 -10.60 7.02 -7.72
C ILE A 226 -11.75 7.71 -6.97
N PRO A 227 -11.54 8.92 -6.41
CA PRO A 227 -12.61 9.66 -5.77
C PRO A 227 -13.67 10.11 -6.76
N LYS A 228 -14.95 9.97 -6.37
CA LYS A 228 -16.12 10.36 -7.20
C LYS A 228 -16.29 11.86 -7.39
N THR A 229 -15.66 12.67 -6.54
CA THR A 229 -15.81 14.14 -6.55
C THR A 229 -14.45 14.79 -6.44
N ARG A 230 -14.33 16.07 -6.81
CA ARG A 230 -13.10 16.87 -6.64
C ARG A 230 -12.74 17.16 -5.18
N LYS A 231 -13.67 16.97 -4.23
CA LYS A 231 -13.40 17.19 -2.81
C LYS A 231 -12.44 16.12 -2.29
N GLU A 232 -11.52 16.53 -1.42
CA GLU A 232 -10.66 15.65 -0.66
C GLU A 232 -11.45 14.49 -0.06
N THR A 233 -10.98 13.27 -0.28
CA THR A 233 -11.68 12.04 0.10
C THR A 233 -10.65 11.04 0.60
N HIS A 234 -10.73 10.69 1.87
CA HIS A 234 -9.78 9.81 2.57
C HIS A 234 -10.18 8.33 2.54
N TYR A 235 -11.43 8.01 2.15
CA TYR A 235 -11.97 6.66 2.26
C TYR A 235 -12.65 6.20 0.98
N CYS A 236 -12.32 4.98 0.55
CA CYS A 236 -12.97 4.33 -0.58
C CYS A 236 -14.36 3.80 -0.21
N ASP A 237 -15.12 3.38 -1.23
CA ASP A 237 -16.46 2.79 -1.07
C ASP A 237 -16.45 1.25 -0.87
N ARG A 238 -15.26 0.62 -0.83
CA ARG A 238 -15.13 -0.83 -0.69
C ARG A 238 -15.58 -1.30 0.70
N LYS A 239 -16.07 -2.54 0.76
CA LYS A 239 -16.32 -3.25 2.02
C LYS A 239 -15.07 -4.04 2.41
N THR A 240 -14.57 -3.80 3.62
CA THR A 240 -13.42 -4.49 4.20
C THR A 240 -13.79 -4.92 5.62
N ASP A 241 -13.47 -6.16 6.00
CA ASP A 241 -13.86 -6.76 7.28
C ASP A 241 -15.39 -6.73 7.53
N GLY A 242 -16.18 -6.84 6.46
CA GLY A 242 -17.65 -6.81 6.51
C GLY A 242 -18.28 -5.40 6.55
N PHE A 243 -17.49 -4.33 6.63
CA PHE A 243 -17.99 -2.95 6.74
C PHE A 243 -17.46 -2.02 5.64
N PRO A 244 -18.21 -0.99 5.21
CA PRO A 244 -17.68 0.02 4.30
C PRO A 244 -16.50 0.80 4.92
N CYS A 245 -15.43 1.01 4.16
CA CYS A 245 -14.23 1.73 4.61
C CYS A 245 -14.57 3.13 5.15
N LYS A 246 -15.51 3.85 4.52
CA LYS A 246 -16.01 5.15 5.00
C LYS A 246 -16.56 5.12 6.43
N GLN A 247 -17.32 4.09 6.78
CA GLN A 247 -17.93 3.98 8.10
C GLN A 247 -16.89 3.60 9.16
N ARG A 248 -16.03 2.63 8.84
CA ARG A 248 -15.06 2.08 9.81
C ARG A 248 -13.83 2.97 9.96
N GLY A 249 -13.31 3.47 8.84
CA GLY A 249 -12.21 4.43 8.78
C GLY A 249 -12.52 5.71 9.54
N SER A 250 -13.69 6.34 9.33
CA SER A 250 -14.05 7.55 10.08
C SER A 250 -14.17 7.33 11.60
N ARG A 251 -14.60 6.14 12.04
CA ARG A 251 -14.61 5.79 13.46
C ARG A 251 -13.19 5.65 14.01
N PHE A 252 -12.31 4.93 13.32
CA PHE A 252 -10.94 4.73 13.76
C PHE A 252 -10.09 6.00 13.66
N LYS A 253 -10.37 6.87 12.69
CA LYS A 253 -9.72 8.18 12.62
C LYS A 253 -10.06 9.03 13.85
N ARG A 254 -11.31 9.03 14.32
CA ARG A 254 -11.66 9.68 15.61
C ARG A 254 -10.93 9.09 16.81
N ASN A 255 -10.64 7.78 16.79
CA ASN A 255 -9.84 7.16 17.84
C ASN A 255 -8.37 7.57 17.72
N LEU A 256 -7.82 7.58 16.51
CA LEU A 256 -6.47 8.04 16.22
C LEU A 256 -6.28 9.49 16.64
N ASP A 257 -7.18 10.36 16.23
CA ASP A 257 -7.16 11.76 16.61
C ASP A 257 -7.26 11.89 18.14
N ALA A 258 -8.11 11.10 18.80
CA ALA A 258 -8.19 11.09 20.27
C ALA A 258 -7.00 10.45 20.99
N GLU A 259 -6.19 9.63 20.32
CA GLU A 259 -4.97 9.03 20.85
C GLU A 259 -3.74 9.91 20.60
N GLN A 260 -3.74 10.65 19.48
CA GLN A 260 -2.70 11.62 19.13
C GLN A 260 -2.90 12.97 19.83
N ASP A 261 -4.11 13.22 20.33
CA ASP A 261 -4.48 14.41 21.08
C ASP A 261 -4.56 14.04 22.58
N GLU A 262 -3.55 14.45 23.33
CA GLU A 262 -3.46 14.16 24.76
C GLU A 262 -4.66 14.73 25.55
N ALA A 263 -5.25 15.84 25.07
CA ALA A 263 -6.41 16.45 25.70
C ALA A 263 -7.67 15.59 25.50
N LEU A 264 -7.87 15.03 24.30
CA LEU A 264 -8.95 14.07 24.05
C LEU A 264 -8.72 12.74 24.79
N LEU A 265 -7.48 12.29 24.94
CA LEU A 265 -7.14 11.10 25.71
C LEU A 265 -7.42 11.30 27.20
N ALA A 266 -7.01 12.43 27.76
CA ALA A 266 -7.30 12.81 29.14
C ALA A 266 -8.82 12.97 29.36
N CYS A 267 -9.56 13.57 28.42
CA CYS A 267 -11.02 13.63 28.45
C CYS A 267 -11.67 12.24 28.53
N LYS A 268 -11.18 11.27 27.73
CA LYS A 268 -11.66 9.88 27.79
C LYS A 268 -11.40 9.26 29.17
N ARG A 269 -10.21 9.45 29.74
CA ARG A 269 -9.88 8.96 31.10
C ARG A 269 -10.80 9.57 32.16
N LEU A 270 -11.05 10.88 32.11
CA LEU A 270 -11.97 11.58 33.01
C LEU A 270 -13.39 11.04 32.89
N ARG A 271 -13.89 10.80 31.67
CA ARG A 271 -15.21 10.22 31.44
C ARG A 271 -15.33 8.82 32.04
N ASP A 272 -14.33 7.98 31.85
CA ASP A 272 -14.34 6.60 32.36
C ASP A 272 -14.29 6.60 33.90
N ARG A 273 -13.53 7.53 34.52
CA ARG A 273 -13.53 7.76 35.98
C ARG A 273 -14.89 8.25 36.49
N MET A 274 -15.49 9.24 35.84
CA MET A 274 -16.80 9.78 36.21
C MET A 274 -17.91 8.74 36.11
N TYR A 275 -17.90 7.93 35.04
CA TYR A 275 -18.85 6.82 34.89
C TYR A 275 -18.65 5.76 35.98
N ALA A 276 -17.41 5.40 36.30
CA ALA A 276 -17.12 4.45 37.36
C ALA A 276 -17.56 4.95 38.75
N ARG A 277 -17.40 6.25 39.05
CA ARG A 277 -17.93 6.87 40.27
C ARG A 277 -19.44 6.76 40.34
N MET A 278 -20.12 7.16 39.27
CA MET A 278 -21.58 7.10 39.19
C MET A 278 -22.10 5.68 39.38
N LEU A 279 -21.46 4.72 38.71
CA LEU A 279 -21.82 3.31 38.84
C LEU A 279 -21.64 2.83 40.29
N ARG A 280 -20.48 3.09 40.91
CA ARG A 280 -20.19 2.70 42.30
C ARG A 280 -21.20 3.30 43.28
N TYR A 281 -21.53 4.58 43.14
CA TYR A 281 -22.47 5.27 44.01
C TYR A 281 -23.90 4.74 43.85
N THR A 282 -24.32 4.51 42.60
CA THR A 282 -25.69 4.06 42.27
C THR A 282 -25.96 2.63 42.76
N ILE A 283 -24.98 1.73 42.62
CA ILE A 283 -25.14 0.31 43.03
C ILE A 283 -24.83 0.07 44.52
N ALA A 284 -24.21 1.02 45.21
CA ALA A 284 -23.91 0.89 46.64
C ALA A 284 -25.18 0.95 47.49
N LEU A 285 -25.26 0.03 48.46
CA LEU A 285 -26.27 0.06 49.53
C LEU A 285 -26.15 1.38 50.33
N PRO A 286 -27.27 1.92 50.86
CA PRO A 286 -27.27 3.22 51.54
C PRO A 286 -26.23 3.37 52.65
N GLU A 287 -25.96 2.31 53.42
CA GLU A 287 -24.95 2.33 54.48
C GLU A 287 -23.52 2.50 53.96
N ASN A 288 -23.24 2.03 52.73
CA ASN A 288 -21.91 2.03 52.12
C ASN A 288 -21.63 3.29 51.27
N ARG A 289 -22.58 4.23 51.22
CA ARG A 289 -22.43 5.47 50.42
C ARG A 289 -21.65 6.57 51.12
N GLN A 290 -21.49 6.50 52.44
CA GLN A 290 -20.83 7.54 53.24
C GLN A 290 -19.36 7.75 52.84
N ASP A 291 -18.69 6.69 52.38
CA ASP A 291 -17.29 6.72 51.98
C ASP A 291 -17.07 6.91 50.46
N LEU A 292 -18.15 7.14 49.69
CA LEU A 292 -18.09 7.32 48.23
C LEU A 292 -18.25 8.78 47.83
N ILE A 293 -17.57 9.19 46.77
CA ILE A 293 -17.84 10.46 46.10
C ILE A 293 -19.26 10.38 45.52
N CYS A 294 -20.12 11.31 45.94
CA CYS A 294 -21.48 11.43 45.42
C CYS A 294 -21.41 11.87 43.96
N VAL A 295 -21.73 10.93 43.07
CA VAL A 295 -22.00 11.21 41.66
C VAL A 295 -23.25 10.39 41.35
N ASP A 296 -24.41 11.03 41.37
CA ASP A 296 -25.62 10.38 40.92
C ASP A 296 -25.76 10.44 39.39
N TYR A 297 -26.85 9.86 38.87
CA TYR A 297 -27.11 9.87 37.43
C TYR A 297 -27.26 11.29 36.87
N MET A 298 -27.88 12.21 37.61
CA MET A 298 -28.12 13.59 37.17
C MET A 298 -26.81 14.39 37.13
N GLU A 299 -25.94 14.18 38.13
CA GLU A 299 -24.61 14.80 38.19
C GLU A 299 -23.71 14.28 37.07
N TYR A 300 -23.76 12.97 36.78
CA TYR A 300 -23.04 12.39 35.64
C TYR A 300 -23.57 12.90 34.29
N ASP A 301 -24.89 12.99 34.11
CA ASP A 301 -25.51 13.47 32.87
C ASP A 301 -25.16 14.94 32.60
N ALA A 302 -25.24 15.79 33.63
CA ALA A 302 -24.85 17.20 33.54
C ALA A 302 -23.35 17.35 33.20
N TRP A 303 -22.49 16.56 33.84
CA TRP A 303 -21.06 16.54 33.52
C TRP A 303 -20.78 16.05 32.10
N SER A 304 -21.46 14.97 31.67
CA SER A 304 -21.32 14.37 30.34
C SER A 304 -21.71 15.35 29.24
N GLU A 305 -22.80 16.11 29.43
CA GLU A 305 -23.23 17.13 28.47
C GLU A 305 -22.26 18.31 28.41
N ASN A 306 -21.74 18.78 29.56
CA ASN A 306 -20.68 19.80 29.58
C ASN A 306 -19.41 19.31 28.87
N ALA A 307 -18.98 18.08 29.11
CA ALA A 307 -17.84 17.47 28.43
C ALA A 307 -18.05 17.33 26.92
N ARG A 308 -19.29 17.01 26.49
CA ARG A 308 -19.65 16.96 25.07
C ARG A 308 -19.55 18.34 24.41
N LEU A 309 -20.07 19.39 25.06
CA LEU A 309 -20.01 20.76 24.56
C LEU A 309 -18.59 21.32 24.53
N ALA A 310 -17.83 21.14 25.61
CA ALA A 310 -16.42 21.56 25.69
C ALA A 310 -15.56 20.86 24.63
N ARG A 311 -15.81 19.56 24.37
CA ARG A 311 -15.15 18.83 23.29
C ARG A 311 -15.49 19.40 21.91
N MET A 312 -16.74 19.80 21.68
CA MET A 312 -17.11 20.44 20.41
C MET A 312 -16.40 21.78 20.21
N GLU A 313 -16.31 22.62 21.25
CA GLU A 313 -15.60 23.89 21.20
C GLU A 313 -14.09 23.71 20.97
N TYR A 314 -13.49 22.73 21.64
CA TYR A 314 -12.09 22.35 21.45
C TYR A 314 -11.80 21.90 20.01
N LEU A 315 -12.61 20.98 19.47
CA LEU A 315 -12.47 20.50 18.09
C LEU A 315 -12.74 21.58 17.03
N ASP A 316 -13.48 22.63 17.38
CA ASP A 316 -13.72 23.82 16.55
C ASP A 316 -12.61 24.87 16.69
N GLY A 317 -11.55 24.58 17.46
CA GLY A 317 -10.42 25.48 17.71
C GLY A 317 -10.74 26.68 18.61
N LYS A 318 -11.88 26.66 19.32
CA LYS A 318 -12.30 27.75 20.23
C LYS A 318 -11.68 27.66 21.62
N LEU A 319 -11.17 26.48 21.99
CA LEU A 319 -10.46 26.24 23.24
C LEU A 319 -9.07 25.69 22.94
N THR A 320 -8.10 26.03 23.77
CA THR A 320 -6.82 25.29 23.85
C THR A 320 -7.01 23.94 24.56
N GLY A 321 -6.04 23.02 24.45
CA GLY A 321 -6.09 21.73 25.15
C GLY A 321 -6.19 21.91 26.67
N GLU A 322 -5.42 22.84 27.22
CA GLU A 322 -5.48 23.22 28.65
C GLU A 322 -6.87 23.73 29.06
N GLU A 323 -7.43 24.67 28.29
CA GLU A 323 -8.74 25.27 28.58
C GLU A 323 -9.86 24.23 28.50
N PHE A 324 -9.77 23.33 27.52
CA PHE A 324 -10.67 22.20 27.39
C PHE A 324 -10.63 21.29 28.61
N LEU A 325 -9.44 20.86 29.05
CA LEU A 325 -9.28 19.98 30.21
C LEU A 325 -9.74 20.63 31.51
N ARG A 326 -9.38 21.90 31.77
CA ARG A 326 -9.86 22.65 32.94
C ARG A 326 -11.38 22.75 32.99
N LYS A 327 -12.04 22.83 31.82
CA LYS A 327 -13.50 22.95 31.73
C LYS A 327 -14.24 21.65 32.04
N ILE A 328 -13.59 20.50 31.88
CA ILE A 328 -14.20 19.17 32.09
C ILE A 328 -13.71 18.47 33.36
N ASP A 329 -12.54 18.82 33.90
CA ASP A 329 -12.02 18.22 35.13
C ASP A 329 -12.64 18.84 36.39
N THR A 330 -13.95 18.67 36.57
CA THR A 330 -14.68 19.23 37.73
C THR A 330 -14.24 18.63 39.07
N MET A 331 -13.58 17.46 39.03
CA MET A 331 -13.13 16.72 40.22
C MET A 331 -11.65 16.92 40.53
N HIS A 332 -10.92 17.70 39.71
CA HIS A 332 -9.48 17.96 39.86
C HIS A 332 -8.67 16.65 39.90
N ASP A 333 -9.01 15.76 38.99
CA ASP A 333 -8.44 14.42 38.81
C ASP A 333 -7.10 14.41 38.06
N LEU A 334 -6.75 15.52 37.42
CA LEU A 334 -5.49 15.73 36.72
C LEU A 334 -4.52 16.55 37.59
N GLU A 335 -3.24 16.15 37.61
CA GLU A 335 -2.19 16.83 38.37
C GLU A 335 -1.73 18.14 37.69
N ASP A 336 -1.75 18.14 36.35
CA ASP A 336 -1.58 19.32 35.52
C ASP A 336 -2.51 19.26 34.30
N TYR A 337 -2.55 20.37 33.56
CA TYR A 337 -3.37 20.50 32.35
C TYR A 337 -2.52 20.64 31.09
N THR A 338 -1.21 20.53 31.21
CA THR A 338 -0.30 20.71 30.07
C THR A 338 -0.53 19.58 29.07
N VAL A 339 -0.69 19.96 27.81
CA VAL A 339 -0.94 19.06 26.70
C VAL A 339 0.17 19.33 25.71
N ASP A 340 1.01 18.34 25.44
CA ASP A 340 2.03 18.50 24.40
C ASP A 340 1.31 18.74 23.06
N GLU A 341 1.82 19.69 22.26
CA GLU A 341 1.28 19.93 20.94
C GLU A 341 1.31 18.63 20.14
N VAL A 342 0.21 18.30 19.47
CA VAL A 342 0.10 17.13 18.59
C VAL A 342 1.29 17.14 17.63
N GLN A 343 2.26 16.27 17.88
CA GLN A 343 3.39 16.15 16.97
C GLN A 343 2.82 15.64 15.65
N ALA A 344 2.89 16.49 14.62
CA ALA A 344 2.59 16.06 13.27
C ALA A 344 3.46 14.82 12.98
N PRO A 345 2.91 13.78 12.33
CA PRO A 345 3.71 12.64 11.93
C PRO A 345 4.96 13.14 11.21
N PRO A 346 6.15 12.58 11.50
CA PRO A 346 7.39 13.09 10.96
C PRO A 346 7.31 13.18 9.44
N ALA A 347 7.70 14.33 8.88
CA ALA A 347 7.87 14.47 7.45
C ALA A 347 8.95 13.47 7.01
N ASN A 348 8.55 12.44 6.25
CA ASN A 348 9.36 11.31 5.80
C ASN A 348 9.69 10.26 6.87
N THR A 349 8.78 9.29 7.05
CA THR A 349 9.03 8.09 7.86
C THR A 349 10.22 7.27 7.32
N PRO A 350 10.84 6.38 8.13
CA PRO A 350 11.86 5.43 7.63
C PRO A 350 11.39 4.68 6.39
N TRP A 351 10.14 4.19 6.41
CA TRP A 351 9.50 3.57 5.25
C TRP A 351 9.52 4.45 3.99
N GLN A 352 9.04 5.68 4.09
CA GLN A 352 9.00 6.60 2.95
C GLN A 352 10.39 6.92 2.40
N ARG A 353 11.43 6.91 3.26
CA ARG A 353 12.82 7.07 2.82
C ARG A 353 13.34 5.85 2.06
N MET A 354 12.95 4.63 2.47
CA MET A 354 13.32 3.40 1.75
C MET A 354 12.66 3.36 0.37
N VAL A 355 11.35 3.64 0.31
CA VAL A 355 10.62 3.73 -0.96
C VAL A 355 11.25 4.79 -1.87
N ALA A 356 11.47 6.01 -1.37
CA ALA A 356 12.08 7.08 -2.16
C ALA A 356 13.52 6.78 -2.61
N GLY A 357 14.28 5.98 -1.85
CA GLY A 357 15.66 5.63 -2.16
C GLY A 357 15.82 4.48 -3.16
N ASP A 358 14.80 3.63 -3.30
CA ASP A 358 14.82 2.49 -4.21
C ASP A 358 13.42 2.23 -4.78
N MET A 359 13.23 2.52 -6.08
CA MET A 359 11.97 2.23 -6.79
C MET A 359 11.62 0.73 -6.74
N GLY A 360 12.62 -0.14 -6.63
CA GLY A 360 12.47 -1.58 -6.51
C GLY A 360 12.35 -2.12 -5.09
N PHE A 361 12.23 -1.25 -4.10
CA PHE A 361 12.04 -1.66 -2.71
C PHE A 361 10.83 -2.59 -2.57
N ASP A 362 11.10 -3.87 -2.29
CA ASP A 362 10.09 -4.90 -2.08
C ASP A 362 10.13 -5.37 -0.62
N PRO A 363 9.13 -5.04 0.20
CA PRO A 363 9.13 -5.40 1.61
C PRO A 363 9.06 -6.91 1.86
N GLU A 364 8.59 -7.71 0.90
CA GLU A 364 8.53 -9.16 1.06
C GLU A 364 9.91 -9.81 0.97
N THR A 365 10.90 -9.15 0.34
CA THR A 365 12.27 -9.67 0.17
C THR A 365 13.32 -8.84 0.89
N HIS A 366 12.98 -7.63 1.34
CA HIS A 366 13.91 -6.73 2.02
C HIS A 366 14.28 -7.20 3.43
N TYR A 367 13.28 -7.68 4.19
CA TYR A 367 13.50 -8.07 5.58
C TYR A 367 13.91 -9.54 5.68
N PRO A 368 14.98 -9.87 6.43
CA PRO A 368 15.34 -11.26 6.71
C PRO A 368 14.26 -11.95 7.55
N GLU A 369 14.12 -13.27 7.40
CA GLU A 369 13.10 -14.06 8.12
C GLU A 369 13.15 -13.84 9.64
N ALA A 370 14.36 -13.82 10.21
CA ALA A 370 14.59 -13.53 11.62
C ALA A 370 15.94 -12.85 11.85
N VAL A 371 15.98 -11.89 12.77
CA VAL A 371 17.20 -11.22 13.24
C VAL A 371 17.22 -11.19 14.75
N MET A 372 18.38 -11.42 15.34
CA MET A 372 18.60 -11.16 16.77
C MET A 372 19.06 -9.72 16.97
N GLN A 373 18.33 -8.97 17.79
CA GLN A 373 18.63 -7.58 18.11
C GLN A 373 18.83 -7.40 19.62
N LEU A 374 19.75 -6.53 19.99
CA LEU A 374 20.02 -6.11 21.36
C LEU A 374 19.85 -4.58 21.43
N ASP A 375 18.88 -4.10 22.21
CA ASP A 375 18.69 -2.68 22.44
C ASP A 375 19.52 -2.23 23.65
N LEU A 376 20.60 -1.50 23.38
CA LEU A 376 21.51 -0.98 24.42
C LEU A 376 20.95 0.24 25.15
N GLY A 377 19.81 0.78 24.74
CA GLY A 377 19.14 1.92 25.38
C GLY A 377 18.29 1.56 26.61
N THR A 378 18.10 0.27 26.88
CA THR A 378 17.30 -0.22 28.02
C THR A 378 18.18 -0.53 29.24
N ASP A 379 17.63 -0.37 30.45
CA ASP A 379 18.36 -0.59 31.72
C ASP A 379 18.85 -2.04 31.91
N ASP A 380 18.21 -3.03 31.25
CA ASP A 380 18.63 -4.44 31.20
C ASP A 380 18.54 -4.97 29.75
N PRO A 381 19.58 -4.76 28.93
CA PRO A 381 19.54 -5.11 27.52
C PRO A 381 19.52 -6.63 27.32
N GLN A 382 18.46 -7.14 26.69
CA GLN A 382 18.30 -8.56 26.37
C GLN A 382 18.22 -8.79 24.86
N TRP A 383 18.77 -9.91 24.42
CA TRP A 383 18.64 -10.34 23.03
C TRP A 383 17.18 -10.71 22.73
N GLN A 384 16.62 -10.11 21.68
CA GLN A 384 15.28 -10.40 21.19
C GLN A 384 15.36 -10.87 19.74
N THR A 385 14.60 -11.90 19.41
CA THR A 385 14.41 -12.33 18.01
C THR A 385 13.27 -11.51 17.41
N CYS A 386 13.58 -10.74 16.36
CA CYS A 386 12.60 -10.01 15.57
C CYS A 386 12.35 -10.76 14.26
N SER A 387 11.08 -10.96 13.92
CA SER A 387 10.70 -11.50 12.61
C SER A 387 10.73 -10.41 11.53
N ALA A 388 10.70 -10.81 10.25
CA ALA A 388 10.51 -9.91 9.12
C ALA A 388 9.30 -8.96 9.31
N ASP A 389 8.18 -9.50 9.81
CA ASP A 389 6.96 -8.72 10.07
C ASP A 389 7.14 -7.71 11.22
N ASP A 390 7.99 -8.00 12.21
CA ASP A 390 8.28 -7.06 13.30
C ASP A 390 9.13 -5.88 12.80
N LEU A 391 10.15 -6.18 12.00
CA LEU A 391 11.02 -5.17 11.38
C LEU A 391 10.21 -4.27 10.44
N ARG A 392 9.38 -4.88 9.57
CA ARG A 392 8.49 -4.13 8.67
C ARG A 392 7.56 -3.20 9.43
N ARG A 393 6.88 -3.70 10.47
CA ARG A 393 5.95 -2.89 11.25
C ARG A 393 6.65 -1.70 11.91
N ARG A 394 7.86 -1.91 12.43
CA ARG A 394 8.67 -0.85 13.04
C ARG A 394 9.01 0.25 12.03
N ASP A 395 9.49 -0.10 10.85
CA ASP A 395 9.86 0.89 9.84
C ASP A 395 8.64 1.61 9.22
N GLN A 396 7.48 0.94 9.24
CA GLN A 396 6.19 1.51 8.87
C GLN A 396 5.54 2.34 9.99
N GLU A 397 6.14 2.48 11.18
CA GLU A 397 5.56 3.29 12.24
C GLU A 397 5.29 4.73 11.76
N GLY A 398 4.07 5.21 12.01
CA GLY A 398 3.58 6.49 11.49
C GLY A 398 3.14 6.48 10.02
N HIS A 399 3.30 5.35 9.31
CA HIS A 399 2.93 5.12 7.91
C HIS A 399 2.17 3.78 7.73
N GLN A 400 1.14 3.58 8.56
CA GLN A 400 0.29 2.38 8.55
C GLN A 400 -1.16 2.74 8.32
N SER A 401 -1.90 1.79 7.77
CA SER A 401 -3.35 1.93 7.62
C SER A 401 -4.07 1.91 8.97
N LEU A 402 -5.22 2.60 9.07
CA LEU A 402 -6.07 2.53 10.26
C LEU A 402 -6.55 1.11 10.54
N ARG A 403 -6.68 0.27 9.50
CA ARG A 403 -7.00 -1.14 9.66
C ARG A 403 -5.85 -1.88 10.35
N GLU A 404 -4.62 -1.68 9.93
CA GLU A 404 -3.47 -2.34 10.57
C GLU A 404 -3.28 -1.89 12.03
N LYS A 405 -3.49 -0.59 12.29
CA LYS A 405 -3.38 -0.04 13.65
C LYS A 405 -4.49 -0.49 14.60
N TYR A 406 -5.74 -0.58 14.12
CA TYR A 406 -6.91 -0.78 15.00
C TYR A 406 -7.74 -2.04 14.76
N ALA A 407 -7.58 -2.72 13.62
CA ALA A 407 -8.29 -3.97 13.40
C ALA A 407 -7.61 -5.06 14.23
N THR A 408 -8.24 -5.41 15.35
CA THR A 408 -7.99 -6.67 16.02
C THR A 408 -8.24 -7.80 15.02
N LYS A 409 -7.24 -8.67 14.84
CA LYS A 409 -7.35 -9.92 14.06
C LYS A 409 -8.40 -10.84 14.66
#